data_AF-A0A970UBJ8-F1
#
_entry.id   AF-A0A970UBJ8-F1
#
_cell.length_a   1.000
_cell.length_b   1.000
_cell.length_c   1.000
_cell.angle_alpha   90.00
_cell.angle_beta   90.00
_cell.angle_gamma   90.00
#
_symmetry.space_group_name_H-M   'P 1'
#
loop_
_entity.id
_entity.type
_entity.pdbx_description
1 polymer ?
#
loop_
_entity_poly.entity_id
_entity_poly.type
_entity_poly.pdbx_seq_one_letter_code
_entity_poly.pdbx_strand_id
1 'polypeptide(L)'
;NNLEERILNIGAPIKFPNFNLYTRLGFRQNVYSDFSYNVADFLLSGGAGRVSANLTTYANWSKGLTPSVSSNLAVGVRVGKGLMMRGITQIDINKMNLINYRVEVEKQFARSGYASVSYEENFRSFSRMVNLTFRYDMPFAQANTAARISKDYVQFTEGVRGSLAYDSESKYIVAGNPTTMPRGTLTLVPFLDIDFNDGRDPGEPLITGLELRINGGRFLTRSKDSLTRVMDLEPYTSYLLEMNNTGFENIAWQLRDKTLEIFIDPNQFKRIEIPVYPMGEINGMVYLQDSTSVKAQGRILVNIYTENGVLKKQVMSERDGYFTFLGLPPGNYYAAIDAEQLQKISMTATPQRIEFTIESSEWGDIVDGLDFVIMKKR
;
A
#
# COMPACT_ATOMS: atom_id res chain seq x y z
N ASN A 1 -30.24 13.42 29.64
CA ASN A 1 -30.46 12.86 28.30
C ASN A 1 -31.13 13.89 27.42
N ASN A 2 -30.57 14.18 26.25
CA ASN A 2 -31.21 15.03 25.22
C ASN A 2 -32.41 14.27 24.64
N LEU A 3 -33.59 14.89 24.54
CA LEU A 3 -34.82 14.26 24.05
C LEU A 3 -34.89 14.27 22.52
N GLU A 4 -34.36 15.32 21.90
CA GLU A 4 -34.38 15.49 20.45
C GLU A 4 -33.17 16.32 20.00
N GLU A 5 -32.53 15.93 18.90
CA GLU A 5 -31.48 16.71 18.24
C GLU A 5 -31.93 17.07 16.83
N ARG A 6 -31.89 18.37 16.50
CA ARG A 6 -32.20 18.90 15.17
C ARG A 6 -30.96 19.54 14.58
N ILE A 7 -30.60 19.16 13.36
CA ILE A 7 -29.39 19.63 12.69
C ILE A 7 -29.75 20.09 11.27
N LEU A 8 -29.29 21.29 10.90
CA LEU A 8 -29.30 21.81 9.55
C LEU A 8 -27.88 22.24 9.18
N ASN A 9 -27.39 21.76 8.04
CA ASN A 9 -26.10 22.20 7.49
C ASN A 9 -26.29 22.48 6.00
N ILE A 10 -25.98 23.71 5.59
CA ILE A 10 -26.03 24.13 4.19
C ILE A 10 -24.65 24.67 3.85
N GLY A 11 -23.99 24.11 2.83
CA GLY A 11 -22.68 24.56 2.38
C GLY A 11 -22.64 24.67 0.87
N ALA A 12 -22.04 25.75 0.36
CA ALA A 12 -21.93 25.99 -1.07
C ALA A 12 -20.51 26.44 -1.43
N PRO A 13 -19.80 25.72 -2.33
CA PRO A 13 -18.60 26.24 -2.96
C PRO A 13 -18.99 27.19 -4.10
N ILE A 14 -18.32 28.33 -4.16
CA ILE A 14 -18.44 29.30 -5.26
C ILE A 14 -17.06 29.45 -5.88
N LYS A 15 -16.92 28.96 -7.11
CA LYS A 15 -15.65 29.03 -7.85
C LYS A 15 -15.69 30.20 -8.83
N PHE A 16 -14.71 31.08 -8.73
CA PHE A 16 -14.42 32.10 -9.73
C PHE A 16 -13.03 31.84 -10.33
N PRO A 17 -12.71 32.38 -11.52
CA PRO A 17 -11.43 32.10 -12.18
C PRO A 17 -10.19 32.43 -11.35
N ASN A 18 -10.26 33.48 -10.52
CA ASN A 18 -9.10 34.01 -9.78
C ASN A 18 -9.21 33.89 -8.25
N PHE A 19 -10.34 33.41 -7.76
CA PHE A 19 -10.54 33.21 -6.32
C PHE A 19 -11.56 32.12 -6.05
N ASN A 20 -11.36 31.48 -4.91
CA ASN A 20 -12.20 30.40 -4.44
C ASN A 20 -12.94 30.91 -3.22
N LEU A 21 -14.24 30.66 -3.14
CA LEU A 21 -15.04 30.99 -1.98
C LEU A 21 -15.83 29.76 -1.54
N TYR A 22 -15.93 29.56 -0.23
CA TYR A 22 -16.73 28.53 0.39
C TYR A 22 -17.51 29.16 1.54
N THR A 23 -18.81 28.89 1.56
CA THR A 23 -19.68 29.33 2.64
C THR A 23 -20.39 28.13 3.24
N ARG A 24 -20.58 28.15 4.57
CA ARG A 24 -21.36 27.16 5.30
C ARG A 24 -22.18 27.82 6.40
N LEU A 25 -23.44 27.44 6.48
CA LEU A 25 -24.37 27.76 7.55
C LEU A 25 -24.73 26.47 8.26
N GLY A 26 -24.48 26.42 9.57
CA GLY A 26 -24.86 25.34 10.47
C GLY A 26 -25.84 25.84 11.51
N PHE A 27 -26.86 25.03 11.81
CA PHE A 27 -27.73 25.22 12.96
C PHE A 27 -27.96 23.88 13.64
N ARG A 28 -27.83 23.86 14.97
CA ARG A 28 -28.10 22.71 15.81
C ARG A 28 -28.96 23.13 16.99
N GLN A 29 -29.97 22.35 17.29
CA GLN A 29 -30.81 22.51 18.47
C GLN A 29 -30.88 21.19 19.23
N ASN A 30 -30.51 21.24 20.52
CA ASN A 30 -30.67 20.15 21.48
C ASN A 30 -31.85 20.47 22.39
N VAL A 31 -32.85 19.61 22.44
CA VAL A 31 -34.07 19.79 23.24
C VAL A 31 -34.01 18.91 24.48
N TYR A 32 -33.90 19.53 25.65
CA TYR A 32 -34.00 18.86 26.95
C TYR A 32 -35.42 19.00 27.52
N SER A 33 -35.71 18.29 28.61
CA SER A 33 -36.99 18.37 29.32
C SER A 33 -37.40 19.79 29.66
N ASP A 34 -36.45 20.60 30.13
CA ASP A 34 -36.73 21.91 30.74
C ASP A 34 -36.24 23.10 29.89
N PHE A 35 -35.39 22.86 28.89
CA PHE A 35 -34.85 23.91 28.04
C PHE A 35 -34.37 23.38 26.67
N SER A 36 -34.21 24.28 25.70
CA SER A 36 -33.50 23.98 24.45
C SER A 36 -32.18 24.74 24.41
N TYR A 37 -31.12 24.09 23.95
CA TYR A 37 -29.82 24.70 23.67
C TYR A 37 -29.60 24.77 22.16
N ASN A 38 -29.38 25.97 21.65
CA ASN A 38 -29.24 26.25 20.23
C ASN A 38 -27.81 26.70 19.93
N VAL A 39 -27.33 26.29 18.77
CA VAL A 39 -26.03 26.63 18.23
C VAL A 39 -26.22 27.00 16.77
N ALA A 40 -25.75 28.17 16.36
CA ALA A 40 -25.66 28.56 14.96
C ALA A 40 -24.20 28.89 14.63
N ASP A 41 -23.75 28.43 13.47
CA ASP A 41 -22.42 28.76 12.97
C ASP A 41 -22.47 29.19 11.51
N PHE A 42 -21.64 30.19 11.19
CA PHE A 42 -21.44 30.68 9.85
C PHE A 42 -19.95 30.66 9.55
N LEU A 43 -19.58 30.03 8.45
CA LEU A 43 -18.22 29.95 7.95
C LEU A 43 -18.16 30.59 6.57
N LEU A 44 -17.23 31.52 6.38
CA LEU A 44 -16.89 32.09 5.09
C LEU A 44 -15.38 31.97 4.91
N SER A 45 -14.96 31.09 4.00
CA SER A 45 -13.55 30.90 3.68
C SER A 45 -13.31 31.22 2.22
N GLY A 46 -12.23 31.95 1.94
CA GLY A 46 -11.85 32.25 0.58
C GLY A 46 -10.35 32.43 0.42
N GLY A 47 -9.89 32.30 -0.81
CA GLY A 47 -8.49 32.50 -1.16
C GLY A 47 -8.33 33.05 -2.56
N ALA A 48 -7.38 33.97 -2.71
CA ALA A 48 -6.98 34.56 -3.97
C ALA A 48 -5.45 34.61 -4.03
N GLY A 49 -4.86 33.83 -4.95
CA GLY A 49 -3.41 33.73 -5.10
C GLY A 49 -2.69 33.32 -3.82
N ARG A 50 -1.91 34.23 -3.24
CA ARG A 50 -1.10 34.02 -2.03
C ARG A 50 -1.82 34.34 -0.72
N VAL A 51 -3.05 34.85 -0.80
CA VAL A 51 -3.82 35.31 0.37
C VAL A 51 -5.00 34.37 0.59
N SER A 52 -5.25 34.05 1.86
CA SER A 52 -6.41 33.29 2.31
C SER A 52 -7.05 34.01 3.48
N ALA A 53 -8.38 33.99 3.55
CA ALA A 53 -9.15 34.53 4.65
C ALA A 53 -10.20 33.51 5.09
N ASN A 54 -10.44 33.43 6.38
CA ASN A 54 -11.46 32.60 6.97
C ASN A 54 -12.16 33.38 8.09
N LEU A 55 -13.47 33.55 7.97
CA LEU A 55 -14.33 34.15 8.98
C LEU A 55 -15.26 33.06 9.50
N THR A 56 -15.20 32.78 10.80
CA THR A 56 -16.13 31.87 11.47
C THR A 56 -16.88 32.62 12.55
N THR A 57 -18.19 32.78 12.40
CA THR A 57 -19.07 33.34 13.41
C THR A 57 -19.84 32.21 14.08
N TYR A 58 -19.86 32.21 15.41
CA TYR A 58 -20.51 31.19 16.22
C TYR A 58 -21.43 31.86 17.23
N ALA A 59 -22.67 31.42 17.30
CA ALA A 59 -23.67 31.85 18.26
C ALA A 59 -24.19 30.65 19.05
N ASN A 60 -24.29 30.77 20.37
CA ASN A 60 -24.99 29.78 21.20
C ASN A 60 -25.97 30.46 22.17
N TRP A 61 -27.07 29.78 22.47
CA TRP A 61 -28.05 30.27 23.44
C TRP A 61 -28.95 29.16 23.98
N SER A 62 -29.31 29.28 25.25
CA SER A 62 -30.42 28.53 25.82
C SER A 62 -31.72 29.30 25.66
N LYS A 63 -32.85 28.58 25.66
CA LYS A 63 -34.20 29.19 25.59
C LYS A 63 -34.35 30.28 26.67
N GLY A 64 -34.72 31.49 26.25
CA GLY A 64 -34.96 32.62 27.16
C GLY A 64 -33.72 33.42 27.58
N LEU A 65 -32.51 33.01 27.16
CA LEU A 65 -31.28 33.76 27.41
C LEU A 65 -30.81 34.51 26.16
N THR A 66 -30.10 35.62 26.37
CA THR A 66 -29.44 36.36 25.28
C THR A 66 -28.34 35.51 24.64
N PRO A 67 -28.28 35.39 23.31
CA PRO A 67 -27.25 34.61 22.65
C PRO A 67 -25.84 35.14 22.88
N SER A 68 -24.88 34.25 23.13
CA SER A 68 -23.46 34.57 23.07
C SER A 68 -22.98 34.38 21.64
N VAL A 69 -22.48 35.45 21.03
CA VAL A 69 -22.06 35.50 19.63
C VAL A 69 -20.60 35.93 19.59
N SER A 70 -19.77 35.14 18.94
CA SER A 70 -18.36 35.45 18.72
C SER A 70 -17.98 35.22 17.27
N SER A 71 -17.01 35.98 16.78
CA SER A 71 -16.49 35.84 15.43
C SER A 71 -14.97 35.72 15.45
N ASN A 72 -14.44 34.82 14.64
CA ASN A 72 -13.02 34.58 14.48
C ASN A 72 -12.63 34.85 13.03
N LEU A 73 -11.78 35.84 12.81
CA LEU A 73 -11.22 36.21 11.52
C LEU A 73 -9.75 35.76 11.47
N ALA A 74 -9.41 34.87 10.55
CA ALA A 74 -8.06 34.45 10.26
C ALA A 74 -7.67 34.87 8.83
N VAL A 75 -6.58 35.62 8.69
CA VAL A 75 -6.02 36.02 7.39
C VAL A 75 -4.60 35.50 7.29
N GLY A 76 -4.30 34.78 6.22
CA GLY A 76 -2.99 34.19 5.95
C GLY A 76 -2.42 34.65 4.62
N VAL A 77 -1.12 34.95 4.59
CA VAL A 77 -0.39 35.38 3.39
C VAL A 77 0.87 34.54 3.22
N ARG A 78 1.03 33.93 2.03
CA ARG A 78 2.26 33.24 1.62
C ARG A 78 3.20 34.23 0.95
N VAL A 79 4.27 34.62 1.62
CA VAL A 79 5.20 35.65 1.12
C VAL A 79 6.17 35.07 0.08
N GLY A 80 6.58 33.81 0.27
CA GLY A 80 7.48 33.08 -0.63
C GLY A 80 8.68 32.46 0.09
N LYS A 81 9.43 31.60 -0.61
CA LYS A 81 10.58 30.85 -0.05
C LYS A 81 10.23 30.11 1.26
N GLY A 82 9.02 29.58 1.41
CA GLY A 82 8.57 28.91 2.63
C GLY A 82 8.19 29.85 3.80
N LEU A 83 8.06 31.16 3.60
CA LEU A 83 7.58 32.11 4.61
C LEU A 83 6.05 32.30 4.51
N MET A 84 5.36 32.15 5.64
CA MET A 84 3.93 32.39 5.81
C MET A 84 3.72 33.38 6.97
N MET A 85 2.75 34.27 6.81
CA MET A 85 2.28 35.16 7.88
C MET A 85 0.79 34.92 8.10
N ARG A 86 0.34 34.96 9.35
CA ARG A 86 -1.06 34.76 9.72
C ARG A 86 -1.47 35.73 10.82
N GLY A 87 -2.56 36.46 10.61
CA GLY A 87 -3.26 37.21 11.64
C GLY A 87 -4.55 36.50 12.00
N ILE A 88 -4.83 36.36 13.29
CA ILE A 88 -6.07 35.77 13.83
C ILE A 88 -6.64 36.77 14.83
N THR A 89 -7.91 37.11 14.71
CA THR A 89 -8.60 38.01 15.63
C THR A 89 -9.93 37.43 16.04
N GLN A 90 -10.20 37.39 17.33
CA GLN A 90 -11.48 36.96 17.88
C GLN A 90 -12.23 38.15 18.49
N ILE A 91 -13.50 38.31 18.15
CA ILE A 91 -14.35 39.43 18.57
C ILE A 91 -15.61 38.87 19.23
N ASP A 92 -15.98 39.43 20.37
CA ASP A 92 -17.30 39.24 20.99
C ASP A 92 -18.28 40.19 20.30
N ILE A 93 -19.24 39.63 19.58
CA ILE A 93 -20.20 40.40 18.79
C ILE A 93 -21.27 41.03 19.68
N ASN A 94 -21.56 40.46 20.86
CA ASN A 94 -22.54 41.05 21.77
C ASN A 94 -22.05 42.39 22.34
N LYS A 95 -20.76 42.45 22.67
CA LYS A 95 -20.13 43.63 23.30
C LYS A 95 -19.35 44.49 22.32
N MET A 96 -19.21 44.03 21.07
CA MET A 96 -18.36 44.64 20.04
C MET A 96 -16.93 44.90 20.53
N ASN A 97 -16.40 44.01 21.38
CA ASN A 97 -15.05 44.12 21.91
C ASN A 97 -14.17 42.96 21.44
N LEU A 98 -12.87 43.24 21.36
CA LEU A 98 -11.88 42.28 20.91
C LEU A 98 -11.57 41.32 22.07
N ILE A 99 -11.68 40.02 21.84
CA ILE A 99 -11.34 38.98 22.82
C ILE A 99 -9.82 38.78 22.80
N ASN A 100 -9.26 38.52 21.61
CA ASN A 100 -7.83 38.38 21.40
C ASN A 100 -7.44 38.74 19.97
N TYR A 101 -6.16 39.01 19.77
CA TYR A 101 -5.53 38.87 18.46
C TYR A 101 -4.22 38.09 18.59
N ARG A 102 -3.85 37.41 17.52
CA ARG A 102 -2.59 36.71 17.35
C ARG A 102 -2.01 37.03 15.99
N VAL A 103 -0.74 37.41 15.95
CA VAL A 103 0.03 37.52 14.71
C VAL A 103 1.14 36.48 14.75
N GLU A 104 1.31 35.75 13.66
CA GLU A 104 2.26 34.65 13.55
C GLU A 104 3.03 34.75 12.23
N VAL A 105 4.33 34.50 12.32
CA VAL A 105 5.23 34.38 11.18
C VAL A 105 5.87 33.00 11.27
N GLU A 106 5.62 32.17 10.27
CA GLU A 106 6.20 30.83 10.14
C GLU A 106 7.16 30.79 8.96
N LYS A 107 8.32 30.19 9.16
CA LYS A 107 9.31 29.92 8.14
C LYS A 107 9.57 28.42 8.08
N GLN A 108 9.24 27.82 6.94
CA GLN A 108 9.79 26.53 6.56
C GLN A 108 11.25 26.73 6.10
N PHE A 109 12.17 25.98 6.71
CA PHE A 109 13.57 25.91 6.31
C PHE A 109 13.95 24.44 6.07
N ALA A 110 14.85 24.21 5.11
CA ALA A 110 15.04 22.88 4.52
C ALA A 110 13.70 22.28 4.02
N ARG A 111 13.65 20.97 3.76
CA ARG A 111 12.41 20.27 3.40
C ARG A 111 11.56 19.87 4.62
N SER A 112 12.13 19.92 5.82
CA SER A 112 11.56 19.28 7.02
C SER A 112 11.63 20.11 8.31
N GLY A 113 12.05 21.38 8.24
CA GLY A 113 12.16 22.26 9.40
C GLY A 113 11.15 23.40 9.38
N TYR A 114 10.60 23.73 10.54
CA TYR A 114 9.61 24.80 10.71
C TYR A 114 9.98 25.63 11.93
N ALA A 115 10.05 26.95 11.78
CA ALA A 115 10.22 27.89 12.87
C ALA A 115 9.11 28.92 12.82
N SER A 116 8.43 29.16 13.93
CA SER A 116 7.36 30.15 14.02
C SER A 116 7.56 31.07 15.21
N VAL A 117 7.29 32.35 15.01
CA VAL A 117 7.15 33.33 16.08
C VAL A 117 5.72 33.82 16.06
N SER A 118 5.03 33.79 17.20
CA SER A 118 3.72 34.40 17.34
C SER A 118 3.65 35.31 18.55
N TYR A 119 2.90 36.40 18.41
CA TYR A 119 2.53 37.28 19.50
C TYR A 119 1.01 37.24 19.64
N GLU A 120 0.53 37.01 20.85
CA GLU A 120 -0.90 36.98 21.18
C GLU A 120 -1.18 37.88 22.37
N GLU A 121 -2.24 38.66 22.27
CA GLU A 121 -2.79 39.46 23.36
C GLU A 121 -4.26 39.10 23.53
N ASN A 122 -4.61 38.69 24.75
CA ASN A 122 -5.97 38.38 25.16
C ASN A 122 -6.45 39.47 26.11
N PHE A 123 -7.45 40.23 25.67
CA PHE A 123 -8.00 41.36 26.40
C PHE A 123 -8.99 40.95 27.47
N ARG A 124 -9.51 39.71 27.40
CA ARG A 124 -10.42 39.17 28.42
C ARG A 124 -9.67 38.69 29.65
N SER A 125 -8.50 38.08 29.47
CA SER A 125 -7.62 37.62 30.56
C SER A 125 -6.49 38.58 30.88
N PHE A 126 -6.37 39.70 30.16
CA PHE A 126 -5.25 40.65 30.26
C PHE A 126 -3.86 39.99 30.11
N SER A 127 -3.78 38.93 29.30
CA SER A 127 -2.55 38.17 29.11
C SER A 127 -1.91 38.48 27.77
N ARG A 128 -0.59 38.70 27.78
CA ARG A 128 0.24 38.87 26.58
C ARG A 128 1.26 37.75 26.53
N MET A 129 1.42 37.14 25.38
CA MET A 129 2.37 36.05 25.21
C MET A 129 3.09 36.11 23.86
N VAL A 130 4.38 35.82 23.89
CA VAL A 130 5.18 35.51 22.71
C VAL A 130 5.43 34.00 22.71
N ASN A 131 5.08 33.32 21.62
CA ASN A 131 5.41 31.91 21.43
C ASN A 131 6.46 31.78 20.33
N LEU A 132 7.58 31.15 20.67
CA LEU A 132 8.59 30.68 19.73
C LEU A 132 8.41 29.17 19.60
N THR A 133 8.25 28.65 18.39
CA THR A 133 8.14 27.21 18.15
C THR A 133 9.12 26.81 17.07
N PHE A 134 9.81 25.69 17.29
CA PHE A 134 10.67 25.04 16.31
C PHE A 134 10.28 23.57 16.22
N ARG A 135 10.12 23.08 14.99
CA ARG A 135 9.79 21.69 14.69
C ARG A 135 10.74 21.16 13.62
N TYR A 136 11.25 19.95 13.82
CA TYR A 136 12.09 19.27 12.85
C TYR A 136 11.61 17.85 12.61
N ASP A 137 11.22 17.56 11.38
CA ASP A 137 10.67 16.28 10.94
C ASP A 137 11.80 15.38 10.39
N MET A 138 12.31 14.45 11.20
CA MET A 138 13.25 13.43 10.76
C MET A 138 12.49 12.22 10.20
N PRO A 139 13.14 11.36 9.39
CA PRO A 139 12.53 10.12 8.89
C PRO A 139 12.06 9.16 10.00
N PHE A 140 12.69 9.22 11.17
CA PHE A 140 12.49 8.30 12.29
C PHE A 140 11.85 8.95 13.54
N ALA A 141 11.73 10.28 13.58
CA ALA A 141 11.21 11.01 14.72
C ALA A 141 10.84 12.45 14.34
N GLN A 142 10.04 13.11 15.15
CA GLN A 142 9.84 14.55 15.12
C GLN A 142 10.33 15.14 16.44
N ALA A 143 11.17 16.16 16.35
CA ALA A 143 11.58 16.97 17.49
C ALA A 143 10.80 18.29 17.49
N ASN A 144 10.37 18.74 18.67
CA ASN A 144 9.72 20.02 18.87
C ASN A 144 10.33 20.74 20.07
N THR A 145 10.61 22.03 19.93
CA THR A 145 10.94 22.91 21.05
C THR A 145 10.08 24.16 20.98
N ALA A 146 9.57 24.60 22.11
CA ALA A 146 8.72 25.77 22.21
C ALA A 146 9.05 26.58 23.46
N ALA A 147 9.08 27.90 23.31
CA ALA A 147 9.16 28.84 24.42
C ALA A 147 7.92 29.73 24.40
N ARG A 148 7.18 29.73 25.50
CA ARG A 148 6.05 30.63 25.76
C ARG A 148 6.48 31.64 26.79
N ILE A 149 6.58 32.89 26.37
CA ILE A 149 7.01 34.00 27.21
C ILE A 149 5.79 34.86 27.49
N SER A 150 5.35 34.86 28.74
CA SER A 150 4.34 35.79 29.27
C SER A 150 5.03 36.83 30.15
N LYS A 151 4.27 37.82 30.63
CA LYS A 151 4.77 38.79 31.61
C LYS A 151 5.20 38.13 32.91
N ASP A 152 4.45 37.13 33.36
CA ASP A 152 4.57 36.55 34.71
C ASP A 152 5.37 35.25 34.74
N TYR A 153 5.58 34.61 33.58
CA TYR A 153 6.30 33.35 33.49
C TYR A 153 6.89 33.12 32.11
N VAL A 154 7.95 32.32 32.07
CA VAL A 154 8.48 31.72 30.86
C VAL A 154 8.32 30.22 30.99
N GLN A 155 7.62 29.61 30.03
CA GLN A 155 7.49 28.17 29.92
C GLN A 155 8.30 27.69 28.72
N PHE A 156 9.12 26.69 28.95
CA PHE A 156 9.89 26.02 27.91
C PHE A 156 9.41 24.57 27.79
N THR A 157 9.32 24.06 26.57
CA THR A 157 8.84 22.70 26.32
C THR A 157 9.65 22.10 25.19
N GLU A 158 10.30 20.98 25.46
CA GLU A 158 10.99 20.17 24.47
C GLU A 158 10.32 18.81 24.40
N GLY A 159 10.21 18.27 23.20
CA GLY A 159 9.63 16.97 22.96
C GLY A 159 10.29 16.29 21.78
N VAL A 160 10.38 14.97 21.84
CA VAL A 160 10.69 14.11 20.71
C VAL A 160 9.63 13.04 20.65
N ARG A 161 9.03 12.85 19.48
CA ARG A 161 8.07 11.78 19.23
C ARG A 161 8.52 10.92 18.07
N GLY A 162 8.39 9.61 18.21
CA GLY A 162 8.83 8.62 17.23
C GLY A 162 8.10 7.30 17.48
N SER A 163 8.31 6.35 16.58
CA SER A 163 7.86 4.97 16.74
C SER A 163 9.01 4.01 16.47
N LEU A 164 9.11 2.96 17.28
CA LEU A 164 10.02 1.84 17.07
C LEU A 164 9.18 0.57 16.95
N ALA A 165 9.39 -0.18 15.88
CA ALA A 165 8.77 -1.48 15.66
C ALA A 165 9.85 -2.54 15.61
N TYR A 166 9.72 -3.60 16.40
CA TYR A 166 10.66 -4.71 16.45
C TYR A 166 10.06 -5.92 15.75
N ASP A 167 10.74 -6.38 14.70
CA ASP A 167 10.47 -7.65 14.04
C ASP A 167 11.27 -8.74 14.76
N SER A 168 10.57 -9.57 15.53
CA SER A 168 11.17 -10.61 16.37
C SER A 168 11.89 -11.69 15.58
N GLU A 169 11.55 -11.86 14.30
CA GLU A 169 12.06 -12.94 13.48
C GLU A 169 13.33 -12.51 12.75
N SER A 170 13.29 -11.37 12.07
CA SER A 170 14.49 -10.81 11.43
C SER A 170 15.43 -10.09 12.39
N LYS A 171 15.04 -9.98 13.68
CA LYS A 171 15.74 -9.24 14.73
C LYS A 171 15.96 -7.77 14.37
N TYR A 172 15.10 -7.22 13.52
CA TYR A 172 15.26 -5.88 12.97
C TYR A 172 14.37 -4.86 13.69
N ILE A 173 14.91 -3.65 13.87
CA ILE A 173 14.17 -2.52 14.45
C ILE A 173 13.91 -1.51 13.34
N VAL A 174 12.64 -1.23 13.09
CA VAL A 174 12.19 -0.15 12.20
C VAL A 174 11.89 1.08 13.05
N ALA A 175 12.59 2.17 12.79
CA ALA A 175 12.28 3.48 13.36
C ALA A 175 11.47 4.30 12.36
N GLY A 176 10.42 4.97 12.83
CA GLY A 176 9.50 5.73 12.00
C GLY A 176 8.94 6.95 12.73
N ASN A 177 8.45 7.91 11.95
CA ASN A 177 7.69 9.03 12.50
C ASN A 177 6.21 8.61 12.62
N PRO A 178 5.59 8.64 13.82
CA PRO A 178 4.27 8.06 14.00
C PRO A 178 3.21 8.82 13.20
N THR A 179 2.57 8.14 12.26
CA THR A 179 1.24 8.52 11.75
C THR A 179 0.18 7.85 12.63
N THR A 180 0.10 8.28 13.90
CA THR A 180 -1.05 8.22 14.84
C THR A 180 -1.99 7.00 14.91
N MET A 181 -1.72 5.84 14.30
CA MET A 181 -2.58 4.64 14.40
C MET A 181 -1.75 3.36 14.50
N PRO A 182 -2.32 2.31 15.13
CA PRO A 182 -1.71 1.00 15.16
C PRO A 182 -1.78 0.35 13.78
N ARG A 183 -0.84 0.72 12.90
CA ARG A 183 -0.75 0.13 11.57
C ARG A 183 -0.24 -1.30 11.65
N GLY A 184 -0.67 -2.13 10.72
CA GLY A 184 -0.12 -3.46 10.56
C GLY A 184 1.08 -3.45 9.62
N THR A 185 1.94 -4.43 9.78
CA THR A 185 3.04 -4.71 8.85
C THR A 185 2.87 -6.11 8.31
N LEU A 186 3.09 -6.27 7.02
CA LEU A 186 3.17 -7.57 6.36
C LEU A 186 4.63 -7.91 6.06
N THR A 187 5.06 -9.11 6.44
CA THR A 187 6.35 -9.70 6.06
C THR A 187 6.09 -10.96 5.24
N LEU A 188 6.50 -10.95 3.97
CA LEU A 188 6.49 -12.14 3.12
C LEU A 188 7.86 -12.81 3.16
N VAL A 189 7.82 -14.12 3.34
CA VAL A 189 8.99 -14.99 3.45
C VAL A 189 8.92 -16.04 2.33
N PRO A 190 9.40 -15.70 1.11
CA PRO A 190 9.51 -16.69 0.04
C PRO A 190 10.60 -17.70 0.37
N PHE A 191 10.28 -18.98 0.20
CA PHE A 191 11.19 -20.10 0.40
C PHE A 191 11.02 -21.13 -0.72
N LEU A 192 12.07 -21.90 -0.96
CA LEU A 192 12.03 -22.97 -1.95
C LEU A 192 11.49 -24.25 -1.29
N ASP A 193 10.30 -24.68 -1.71
CA ASP A 193 9.65 -25.92 -1.27
C ASP A 193 10.12 -27.06 -2.18
N ILE A 194 11.15 -27.77 -1.72
CA ILE A 194 11.86 -28.78 -2.52
C ILE A 194 11.11 -30.11 -2.48
N ASP A 195 10.48 -30.44 -1.35
CA ASP A 195 9.75 -31.70 -1.18
C ASP A 195 8.25 -31.60 -1.51
N PHE A 196 7.78 -30.41 -1.88
CA PHE A 196 6.42 -30.10 -2.32
C PHE A 196 5.38 -30.34 -1.22
N ASN A 197 5.70 -30.00 0.02
CA ASN A 197 4.81 -30.22 1.17
C ASN A 197 4.02 -28.98 1.64
N ASP A 198 4.12 -27.87 0.91
CA ASP A 198 3.49 -26.56 1.17
C ASP A 198 3.96 -25.87 2.48
N GLY A 199 4.92 -26.46 3.20
CA GLY A 199 5.50 -25.96 4.44
C GLY A 199 7.00 -25.75 4.29
N ARG A 200 7.58 -24.91 5.16
CA ARG A 200 9.02 -24.67 5.14
C ARG A 200 9.76 -25.63 6.06
N ASP A 201 10.71 -26.38 5.51
CA ASP A 201 11.51 -27.35 6.26
C ASP A 201 12.96 -26.92 6.56
N PRO A 202 13.62 -27.54 7.57
CA PRO A 202 15.03 -27.32 7.83
C PRO A 202 15.89 -27.79 6.64
N GLY A 203 16.55 -26.84 5.99
CA GLY A 203 17.38 -27.08 4.79
C GLY A 203 16.88 -26.32 3.58
N GLU A 204 15.63 -25.87 3.59
CA GLU A 204 15.05 -25.11 2.50
C GLU A 204 15.48 -23.64 2.52
N PRO A 205 16.11 -23.16 1.43
CA PRO A 205 16.62 -21.81 1.35
C PRO A 205 15.49 -20.77 1.19
N LEU A 206 15.71 -19.58 1.75
CA LEU A 206 14.90 -18.41 1.40
C LEU A 206 15.37 -17.86 0.05
N ILE A 207 14.44 -17.40 -0.77
CA ILE A 207 14.77 -16.90 -2.11
C ILE A 207 14.49 -15.41 -2.27
N THR A 208 15.26 -14.74 -3.12
CA THR A 208 15.06 -13.33 -3.50
C THR A 208 14.21 -13.21 -4.76
N GLY A 209 13.69 -12.01 -5.04
CA GLY A 209 13.05 -11.72 -6.32
C GLY A 209 11.54 -11.90 -6.38
N LEU A 210 10.87 -12.19 -5.26
CA LEU A 210 9.41 -12.16 -5.20
C LEU A 210 8.93 -10.72 -5.41
N GLU A 211 8.27 -10.44 -6.53
CA GLU A 211 7.62 -9.15 -6.71
C GLU A 211 6.18 -9.20 -6.19
N LEU A 212 5.80 -8.16 -5.47
CA LEU A 212 4.49 -8.03 -4.84
C LEU A 212 3.80 -6.75 -5.31
N ARG A 213 2.51 -6.86 -5.62
CA ARG A 213 1.60 -5.73 -5.79
C ARG A 213 0.51 -5.79 -4.74
N ILE A 214 0.25 -4.64 -4.13
CA ILE A 214 -0.76 -4.45 -3.08
C ILE A 214 -1.26 -3.01 -3.13
N ASN A 215 -2.57 -2.82 -2.95
CA ASN A 215 -3.20 -1.51 -2.95
C ASN A 215 -3.15 -0.85 -1.56
N GLY A 216 -1.94 -0.62 -1.04
CA GLY A 216 -1.76 0.07 0.23
C GLY A 216 -0.38 -0.11 0.85
N GLY A 217 -0.17 0.61 1.93
CA GLY A 217 1.08 0.56 2.69
C GLY A 217 2.28 1.14 1.94
N ARG A 218 3.46 0.86 2.48
CA ARG A 218 4.75 1.31 1.97
C ARG A 218 5.73 0.16 1.99
N PHE A 219 6.31 -0.13 0.83
CA PHE A 219 7.38 -1.12 0.72
C PHE A 219 8.62 -0.67 1.48
N LEU A 220 9.14 -1.54 2.34
CA LEU A 220 10.44 -1.38 2.95
C LEU A 220 11.48 -2.07 2.07
N THR A 221 12.19 -1.28 1.26
CA THR A 221 13.28 -1.82 0.43
C THR A 221 14.51 -2.07 1.29
N ARG A 222 14.90 -3.34 1.44
CA ARG A 222 16.14 -3.73 2.11
C ARG A 222 17.02 -4.52 1.16
N SER A 223 18.28 -4.11 1.03
CA SER A 223 19.29 -4.76 0.17
C SER A 223 20.00 -5.94 0.86
N LYS A 224 19.60 -6.33 2.08
CA LYS A 224 20.35 -7.23 2.97
C LYS A 224 19.61 -8.51 3.36
N ASP A 225 18.33 -8.65 3.04
CA ASP A 225 17.55 -9.86 3.28
C ASP A 225 16.62 -10.15 2.11
N SER A 226 16.19 -11.41 1.96
CA SER A 226 15.26 -11.88 0.93
C SER A 226 13.79 -11.53 1.23
N LEU A 227 13.54 -10.83 2.34
CA LEU A 227 12.21 -10.63 2.89
C LEU A 227 11.56 -9.39 2.31
N THR A 228 10.33 -9.54 1.79
CA THR A 228 9.53 -8.40 1.35
C THR A 228 8.67 -7.92 2.49
N ARG A 229 8.77 -6.63 2.85
CA ARG A 229 7.97 -6.03 3.92
C ARG A 229 7.14 -4.87 3.42
N VAL A 230 5.87 -4.87 3.79
CA VAL A 230 4.92 -3.79 3.51
C VAL A 230 4.48 -3.21 4.85
N MET A 231 4.96 -2.01 5.13
CA MET A 231 4.63 -1.26 6.33
C MET A 231 3.37 -0.44 6.10
N ASP A 232 2.89 0.18 7.17
CA ASP A 232 1.90 1.25 7.10
C ASP A 232 0.52 0.81 6.53
N LEU A 233 0.17 -0.48 6.69
CA LEU A 233 -1.13 -1.02 6.28
C LEU A 233 -2.22 -0.65 7.30
N GLU A 234 -3.42 -0.38 6.79
CA GLU A 234 -4.57 -0.06 7.64
C GLU A 234 -5.01 -1.32 8.40
N PRO A 235 -5.16 -1.26 9.74
CA PRO A 235 -5.62 -2.40 10.51
C PRO A 235 -7.08 -2.73 10.20
N TYR A 236 -7.47 -3.96 10.54
CA TYR A 236 -8.82 -4.51 10.37
C TYR A 236 -9.34 -4.47 8.93
N THR A 237 -8.43 -4.45 7.96
CA THR A 237 -8.74 -4.35 6.53
C THR A 237 -8.13 -5.54 5.79
N SER A 238 -8.88 -6.11 4.86
CA SER A 238 -8.37 -7.11 3.93
C SER A 238 -7.66 -6.45 2.75
N TYR A 239 -6.51 -7.01 2.36
CA TYR A 239 -5.77 -6.62 1.17
C TYR A 239 -5.61 -7.80 0.22
N LEU A 240 -5.76 -7.53 -1.07
CA LEU A 240 -5.41 -8.47 -2.12
C LEU A 240 -3.93 -8.30 -2.47
N LEU A 241 -3.18 -9.37 -2.29
CA LEU A 241 -1.78 -9.50 -2.67
C LEU A 241 -1.72 -10.16 -4.03
N GLU A 242 -1.05 -9.52 -4.99
CA GLU A 242 -0.73 -10.12 -6.29
C GLU A 242 0.78 -10.33 -6.38
N MET A 243 1.20 -11.56 -6.64
CA MET A 243 2.59 -11.97 -6.67
C MET A 243 2.98 -12.45 -8.06
N ASN A 244 4.24 -12.24 -8.42
CA ASN A 244 4.79 -12.78 -9.66
C ASN A 244 6.15 -13.43 -9.43
N ASN A 245 6.57 -14.22 -10.42
CA ASN A 245 7.84 -14.93 -10.47
C ASN A 245 8.85 -14.29 -11.45
N THR A 246 8.62 -13.06 -11.92
CA THR A 246 9.49 -12.43 -12.92
C THR A 246 10.82 -11.97 -12.35
N GLY A 247 10.87 -11.71 -11.05
CA GLY A 247 12.10 -11.30 -10.36
C GLY A 247 12.97 -12.46 -9.87
N PHE A 248 12.53 -13.72 -9.99
CA PHE A 248 13.32 -14.87 -9.56
C PHE A 248 14.55 -15.10 -10.44
N GLU A 249 15.63 -15.56 -9.82
CA GLU A 249 16.91 -15.81 -10.50
C GLU A 249 16.88 -17.08 -11.37
N ASN A 250 15.98 -18.03 -11.06
CA ASN A 250 15.80 -19.26 -11.81
C ASN A 250 14.38 -19.33 -12.40
N ILE A 251 14.29 -19.59 -13.71
CA ILE A 251 13.03 -19.74 -14.45
C ILE A 251 12.20 -20.95 -13.98
N ALA A 252 12.87 -21.98 -13.46
CA ALA A 252 12.23 -23.18 -12.94
C ALA A 252 11.39 -22.92 -11.69
N TRP A 253 11.66 -21.82 -10.97
CA TRP A 253 10.95 -21.46 -9.76
C TRP A 253 9.58 -20.87 -10.08
N GLN A 254 8.53 -21.58 -9.68
CA GLN A 254 7.15 -21.21 -9.98
C GLN A 254 6.33 -21.02 -8.70
N LEU A 255 5.43 -20.04 -8.76
CA LEU A 255 4.40 -19.83 -7.73
C LEU A 255 3.13 -20.57 -8.15
N ARG A 256 2.56 -21.35 -7.23
CA ARG A 256 1.25 -21.97 -7.40
C ARG A 256 0.13 -20.93 -7.25
N ASP A 257 0.13 -20.23 -6.13
CA ASP A 257 -0.85 -19.19 -5.83
C ASP A 257 -0.25 -17.81 -6.06
N LYS A 258 -0.72 -17.12 -7.10
CA LYS A 258 -0.27 -15.76 -7.45
C LYS A 258 -1.12 -14.67 -6.82
N THR A 259 -2.17 -15.05 -6.09
CA THR A 259 -3.11 -14.11 -5.48
C THR A 259 -3.55 -14.60 -4.12
N LEU A 260 -3.46 -13.73 -3.11
CA LEU A 260 -3.82 -14.05 -1.72
C LEU A 260 -4.56 -12.88 -1.08
N GLU A 261 -5.67 -13.15 -0.41
CA GLU A 261 -6.33 -12.16 0.45
C GLU A 261 -5.77 -12.27 1.87
N ILE A 262 -5.34 -11.15 2.46
CA ILE A 262 -4.86 -11.11 3.82
C ILE A 262 -5.59 -10.05 4.65
N PHE A 263 -6.10 -10.45 5.82
CA PHE A 263 -6.60 -9.54 6.83
C PHE A 263 -5.45 -9.00 7.69
N ILE A 264 -5.38 -7.69 7.90
CA ILE A 264 -4.31 -7.05 8.65
C ILE A 264 -4.72 -6.74 10.07
N ASP A 265 -3.94 -7.21 11.03
CA ASP A 265 -4.13 -6.92 12.45
C ASP A 265 -3.28 -5.72 12.89
N PRO A 266 -3.74 -4.93 13.87
CA PRO A 266 -3.00 -3.78 14.38
C PRO A 266 -1.71 -4.17 15.12
N ASN A 267 -0.68 -3.32 15.04
CA ASN A 267 0.54 -3.39 15.84
C ASN A 267 1.38 -4.67 15.72
N GLN A 268 1.20 -5.47 14.66
CA GLN A 268 1.99 -6.68 14.47
C GLN A 268 2.65 -6.75 13.11
N PHE A 269 3.78 -7.46 13.08
CA PHE A 269 4.36 -8.01 11.86
C PHE A 269 3.65 -9.33 11.58
N LYS A 270 2.67 -9.29 10.67
CA LYS A 270 2.03 -10.49 10.17
C LYS A 270 2.94 -11.14 9.15
N ARG A 271 3.31 -12.39 9.41
CA ARG A 271 4.19 -13.17 8.57
C ARG A 271 3.38 -14.08 7.66
N ILE A 272 3.76 -14.17 6.39
CA ILE A 272 3.29 -15.21 5.49
C ILE A 272 4.49 -15.87 4.82
N GLU A 273 4.53 -17.20 4.89
CA GLU A 273 5.46 -18.01 4.10
C GLU A 273 4.88 -18.25 2.72
N ILE A 274 5.69 -18.02 1.70
CA ILE A 274 5.28 -18.18 0.31
C ILE A 274 6.09 -19.34 -0.29
N PRO A 275 5.49 -20.54 -0.47
CA PRO A 275 6.18 -21.66 -1.08
C PRO A 275 6.43 -21.37 -2.55
N VAL A 276 7.65 -21.64 -2.99
CA VAL A 276 8.07 -21.54 -4.38
C VAL A 276 8.60 -22.90 -4.80
N TYR A 277 8.09 -23.39 -5.92
CA TYR A 277 8.31 -24.78 -6.32
C TYR A 277 9.33 -24.84 -7.46
N PRO A 278 10.41 -25.62 -7.33
CA PRO A 278 11.34 -25.89 -8.41
C PRO A 278 10.74 -26.90 -9.39
N MET A 279 10.26 -26.42 -10.54
CA MET A 279 9.62 -27.25 -11.55
C MET A 279 10.63 -27.83 -12.54
N GLY A 280 10.31 -29.00 -13.08
CA GLY A 280 11.03 -29.62 -14.18
C GLY A 280 10.68 -29.05 -15.55
N GLU A 281 11.67 -29.05 -16.43
CA GLU A 281 11.57 -28.80 -17.86
C GLU A 281 11.77 -30.10 -18.64
N ILE A 282 11.01 -30.24 -19.73
CA ILE A 282 11.25 -31.29 -20.71
C ILE A 282 11.48 -30.69 -22.08
N ASN A 283 12.32 -31.34 -22.89
CA ASN A 283 12.43 -31.01 -24.29
C ASN A 283 12.69 -32.22 -25.19
N GLY A 284 12.46 -32.02 -26.48
CA GLY A 284 12.69 -33.03 -27.49
C GLY A 284 12.38 -32.52 -28.89
N MET A 285 12.58 -33.40 -29.86
CA MET A 285 12.41 -33.11 -31.28
C MET A 285 11.37 -34.02 -31.91
N VAL A 286 10.55 -33.46 -32.80
CA VAL A 286 9.68 -34.24 -33.67
C VAL A 286 10.25 -34.24 -35.08
N TYR A 287 10.45 -35.43 -35.63
CA TYR A 287 10.96 -35.64 -36.97
C TYR A 287 9.94 -36.33 -37.86
N LEU A 288 9.83 -35.91 -39.11
CA LEU A 288 9.13 -36.63 -40.17
C LEU A 288 10.13 -37.47 -40.97
N GLN A 289 9.90 -38.77 -40.99
CA GLN A 289 10.63 -39.71 -41.84
C GLN A 289 9.86 -39.92 -43.15
N ASP A 290 10.48 -39.48 -44.25
CA ASP A 290 10.07 -39.81 -45.62
C ASP A 290 10.95 -40.95 -46.16
N SER A 291 10.66 -41.45 -47.37
CA SER A 291 11.34 -42.63 -47.95
C SER A 291 12.87 -42.54 -48.03
N THR A 292 13.44 -41.34 -47.99
CA THR A 292 14.88 -41.09 -48.20
C THR A 292 15.49 -40.03 -47.27
N SER A 293 14.70 -39.37 -46.41
CA SER A 293 15.22 -38.32 -45.50
C SER A 293 14.42 -38.19 -44.22
N VAL A 294 15.11 -37.90 -43.12
CA VAL A 294 14.52 -37.47 -41.85
C VAL A 294 14.62 -35.96 -41.78
N LYS A 295 13.48 -35.28 -41.61
CA LYS A 295 13.41 -33.81 -41.51
C LYS A 295 12.66 -33.44 -40.25
N ALA A 296 13.04 -32.36 -39.60
CA ALA A 296 12.32 -31.90 -38.43
C ALA A 296 10.92 -31.36 -38.82
N GLN A 297 9.93 -31.59 -37.95
CA GLN A 297 8.53 -31.39 -38.26
C GLN A 297 7.80 -30.60 -37.17
N GLY A 298 7.40 -29.39 -37.53
CA GLY A 298 6.59 -28.52 -36.67
C GLY A 298 5.09 -28.80 -36.69
N ARG A 299 4.39 -28.13 -35.78
CA ARG A 299 2.93 -28.19 -35.59
C ARG A 299 2.41 -29.56 -35.20
N ILE A 300 3.22 -30.36 -34.52
CA ILE A 300 2.81 -31.65 -33.97
C ILE A 300 2.50 -31.47 -32.49
N LEU A 301 1.34 -31.94 -32.06
CA LEU A 301 0.90 -31.88 -30.67
C LEU A 301 1.52 -33.06 -29.91
N VAL A 302 2.27 -32.74 -28.86
CA VAL A 302 2.85 -33.68 -27.90
C VAL A 302 2.07 -33.55 -26.59
N ASN A 303 1.50 -34.66 -26.15
CA ASN A 303 0.74 -34.75 -24.92
C ASN A 303 1.62 -35.34 -23.81
N ILE A 304 1.62 -34.69 -22.65
CA ILE A 304 2.34 -35.10 -21.44
C ILE A 304 1.33 -35.62 -20.44
N TYR A 305 1.49 -36.88 -20.05
CA TYR A 305 0.61 -37.58 -19.14
C TYR A 305 1.34 -37.95 -17.85
N THR A 306 0.61 -38.00 -16.74
CA THR A 306 1.10 -38.67 -15.53
C THR A 306 1.16 -40.18 -15.75
N GLU A 307 1.87 -40.89 -14.87
CA GLU A 307 1.88 -42.37 -14.82
C GLU A 307 0.46 -42.98 -14.81
N ASN A 308 -0.51 -42.29 -14.19
CA ASN A 308 -1.92 -42.71 -14.13
C ASN A 308 -2.74 -42.40 -15.40
N GLY A 309 -2.11 -41.87 -16.46
CA GLY A 309 -2.76 -41.53 -17.72
C GLY A 309 -3.55 -40.22 -17.71
N VAL A 310 -3.36 -39.35 -16.70
CA VAL A 310 -4.01 -38.03 -16.65
C VAL A 310 -3.21 -37.04 -17.49
N LEU A 311 -3.87 -36.40 -18.47
CA LEU A 311 -3.24 -35.36 -19.29
C LEU A 311 -2.89 -34.14 -18.41
N LYS A 312 -1.60 -33.81 -18.34
CA LYS A 312 -1.10 -32.62 -17.61
C LYS A 312 -0.99 -31.42 -18.52
N LYS A 313 -0.44 -31.64 -19.72
CA LYS A 313 -0.20 -30.56 -20.66
C LYS A 313 -0.14 -31.09 -22.08
N GLN A 314 -0.57 -30.26 -23.01
CA GLN A 314 -0.35 -30.43 -24.45
C GLN A 314 0.57 -29.30 -24.93
N VAL A 315 1.58 -29.65 -25.69
CA VAL A 315 2.61 -28.76 -26.25
C VAL A 315 2.62 -28.95 -27.76
N MET A 316 2.94 -27.91 -28.52
CA MET A 316 3.05 -27.99 -29.97
C MET A 316 4.50 -27.80 -30.39
N SER A 317 5.00 -28.67 -31.27
CA SER A 317 6.34 -28.51 -31.84
C SER A 317 6.44 -27.24 -32.70
N GLU A 318 7.57 -26.56 -32.56
CA GLU A 318 7.94 -25.37 -33.32
C GLU A 318 8.34 -25.72 -34.75
N ARG A 319 8.61 -24.70 -35.58
CA ARG A 319 8.85 -24.88 -37.03
C ARG A 319 10.03 -25.83 -37.33
N ASP A 320 11.01 -25.85 -36.46
CA ASP A 320 12.21 -26.68 -36.51
C ASP A 320 12.01 -28.05 -35.83
N GLY A 321 10.80 -28.39 -35.42
CA GLY A 321 10.46 -29.66 -34.77
C GLY A 321 10.72 -29.68 -33.26
N TYR A 322 11.34 -28.65 -32.68
CA TYR A 322 11.61 -28.60 -31.25
C TYR A 322 10.34 -28.39 -30.44
N PHE A 323 10.24 -29.01 -29.27
CA PHE A 323 9.23 -28.67 -28.27
C PHE A 323 9.87 -28.61 -26.89
N THR A 324 9.38 -27.70 -26.06
CA THR A 324 9.76 -27.58 -24.65
C THR A 324 8.53 -27.33 -23.79
N PHE A 325 8.56 -27.82 -22.55
CA PHE A 325 7.62 -27.41 -21.54
C PHE A 325 8.27 -27.36 -20.16
N LEU A 326 8.15 -26.20 -19.53
CA LEU A 326 8.52 -25.95 -18.14
C LEU A 326 7.27 -25.86 -17.26
N GLY A 327 7.28 -26.55 -16.14
CA GLY A 327 6.18 -26.52 -15.16
C GLY A 327 5.71 -27.89 -14.69
N LEU A 328 6.53 -28.93 -14.79
CA LEU A 328 6.20 -30.25 -14.27
C LEU A 328 6.71 -30.40 -12.83
N PRO A 329 5.86 -30.74 -11.86
CA PRO A 329 6.35 -31.11 -10.53
C PRO A 329 7.04 -32.49 -10.58
N PRO A 330 7.90 -32.82 -9.61
CA PRO A 330 8.56 -34.12 -9.50
C PRO A 330 7.58 -35.29 -9.58
N GLY A 331 8.01 -36.35 -10.26
CA GLY A 331 7.20 -37.56 -10.47
C GLY A 331 7.43 -38.23 -11.82
N ASN A 332 6.67 -39.30 -12.06
CA ASN A 332 6.77 -40.11 -13.27
C ASN A 332 5.73 -39.69 -14.32
N TYR A 333 6.19 -39.57 -15.56
CA TYR A 333 5.40 -39.10 -16.69
C TYR A 333 5.70 -39.92 -17.94
N TYR A 334 4.84 -39.74 -18.95
CA TYR A 334 5.17 -40.13 -20.31
C TYR A 334 4.69 -39.09 -21.32
N ALA A 335 5.50 -38.90 -22.37
CA ALA A 335 5.15 -38.09 -23.52
C ALA A 335 4.63 -39.00 -24.65
N ALA A 336 3.63 -38.56 -25.38
CA ALA A 336 3.13 -39.23 -26.58
C ALA A 336 2.59 -38.20 -27.57
N ILE A 337 2.73 -38.46 -28.87
CA ILE A 337 2.12 -37.61 -29.90
C ILE A 337 0.60 -37.78 -29.88
N ASP A 338 -0.13 -36.69 -30.10
CA ASP A 338 -1.58 -36.68 -30.16
C ASP A 338 -2.14 -37.66 -31.20
N ALA A 339 -2.89 -38.65 -30.72
CA ALA A 339 -3.40 -39.74 -31.54
C ALA A 339 -4.45 -39.27 -32.55
N GLU A 340 -5.30 -38.30 -32.20
CA GLU A 340 -6.30 -37.74 -33.12
C GLU A 340 -5.64 -36.99 -34.26
N GLN A 341 -4.60 -36.20 -33.97
CA GLN A 341 -3.83 -35.50 -34.98
C GLN A 341 -3.16 -36.48 -35.95
N LEU A 342 -2.47 -37.50 -35.42
CA LEU A 342 -1.83 -38.53 -36.24
C LEU A 342 -2.82 -39.25 -37.16
N GLN A 343 -4.03 -39.54 -36.66
CA GLN A 343 -5.08 -40.15 -37.46
C GLN A 343 -5.55 -39.24 -38.60
N LYS A 344 -5.76 -37.95 -38.33
CA LYS A 344 -6.17 -36.96 -39.35
C LYS A 344 -5.14 -36.80 -40.47
N ILE A 345 -3.85 -36.88 -40.15
CA ILE A 345 -2.76 -36.75 -41.12
C ILE A 345 -2.25 -38.10 -41.66
N SER A 346 -2.89 -39.23 -41.29
CA SER A 346 -2.52 -40.59 -41.70
C SER A 346 -1.04 -40.95 -41.42
N MET A 347 -0.55 -40.60 -40.23
CA MET A 347 0.81 -40.88 -39.76
C MET A 347 0.80 -41.74 -38.49
N THR A 348 1.97 -42.30 -38.16
CA THR A 348 2.25 -43.05 -36.93
C THR A 348 3.56 -42.57 -36.31
N ALA A 349 3.62 -42.50 -34.98
CA ALA A 349 4.80 -42.10 -34.22
C ALA A 349 5.59 -43.31 -33.69
N THR A 350 6.92 -43.20 -33.73
CA THR A 350 7.86 -44.15 -33.12
C THR A 350 8.89 -43.36 -32.30
N PRO A 351 9.08 -43.66 -31.01
CA PRO A 351 8.26 -44.57 -30.20
C PRO A 351 6.82 -44.05 -30.01
N GLN A 352 5.89 -44.92 -29.58
CA GLN A 352 4.50 -44.51 -29.31
C GLN A 352 4.39 -43.62 -28.07
N ARG A 353 5.22 -43.90 -27.06
CA ARG A 353 5.37 -43.12 -25.84
C ARG A 353 6.82 -43.17 -25.37
N ILE A 354 7.26 -42.12 -24.68
CA ILE A 354 8.56 -42.05 -24.01
C ILE A 354 8.27 -41.81 -22.53
N GLU A 355 8.72 -42.72 -21.68
CA GLU A 355 8.61 -42.61 -20.23
C GLU A 355 9.80 -41.81 -19.67
N PHE A 356 9.54 -40.95 -18.70
CA PHE A 356 10.57 -40.14 -18.05
C PHE A 356 10.16 -39.78 -16.62
N THR A 357 11.15 -39.37 -15.82
CA THR A 357 10.97 -38.96 -14.43
C THR A 357 11.52 -37.55 -14.25
N ILE A 358 10.79 -36.73 -13.51
CA ILE A 358 11.26 -35.42 -13.03
C ILE A 358 11.72 -35.61 -11.58
N GLU A 359 12.99 -35.38 -11.31
CA GLU A 359 13.57 -35.43 -9.97
C GLU A 359 13.33 -34.12 -9.20
N SER A 360 13.32 -34.22 -7.86
CA SER A 360 13.29 -33.04 -7.00
C SER A 360 14.71 -32.49 -6.82
N SER A 361 14.89 -31.20 -7.06
CA SER A 361 16.17 -30.49 -7.00
C SER A 361 15.94 -28.99 -6.77
N GLU A 362 16.87 -28.31 -6.10
CA GLU A 362 16.80 -26.86 -5.88
C GLU A 362 16.71 -26.06 -7.19
N TRP A 363 17.29 -26.56 -8.26
CA TRP A 363 17.38 -25.87 -9.54
C TRP A 363 16.26 -26.25 -10.51
N GLY A 364 15.36 -27.13 -10.08
CA GLY A 364 14.51 -27.91 -10.98
C GLY A 364 15.30 -29.06 -11.61
N ASP A 365 14.65 -29.73 -12.56
CA ASP A 365 15.21 -30.85 -13.31
C ASP A 365 14.97 -30.63 -14.81
N ILE A 366 15.85 -31.16 -15.66
CA ILE A 366 15.77 -31.02 -17.10
C ILE A 366 15.89 -32.41 -17.73
N VAL A 367 14.83 -32.82 -18.42
CA VAL A 367 14.81 -34.08 -19.17
C VAL A 367 14.83 -33.79 -20.68
N ASP A 368 15.93 -34.19 -21.30
CA ASP A 368 16.17 -34.01 -22.72
C ASP A 368 15.94 -35.29 -23.52
N GLY A 369 15.88 -35.15 -24.85
CA GLY A 369 15.91 -36.29 -25.78
C GLY A 369 14.58 -37.04 -25.90
N LEU A 370 13.46 -36.36 -25.64
CA LEU A 370 12.11 -36.89 -25.87
C LEU A 370 11.76 -36.86 -27.36
N ASP A 371 12.52 -37.60 -28.16
CA ASP A 371 12.47 -37.51 -29.62
C ASP A 371 11.47 -38.48 -30.24
N PHE A 372 10.60 -37.95 -31.10
CA PHE A 372 9.61 -38.73 -31.83
C PHE A 372 9.88 -38.68 -33.33
N VAL A 373 9.78 -39.84 -33.98
CA VAL A 373 9.78 -39.95 -35.43
C VAL A 373 8.38 -40.31 -35.92
N ILE A 374 7.76 -39.43 -36.69
CA ILE A 374 6.50 -39.69 -37.38
C ILE A 374 6.76 -40.13 -38.81
N MET A 375 5.98 -41.11 -39.28
CA MET A 375 6.06 -41.64 -40.64
C MET A 375 4.65 -41.92 -41.17
N LYS A 376 4.48 -41.93 -42.50
CA LYS A 376 3.19 -42.29 -43.10
C LYS A 376 2.80 -43.71 -42.68
N LYS A 377 1.52 -43.85 -42.29
CA LYS A 377 0.94 -45.15 -41.98
C LYS A 377 0.98 -46.00 -43.26
N ARG A 378 1.65 -47.15 -43.20
CA ARG A 378 1.70 -48.10 -44.32
C ARG A 378 0.34 -48.73 -44.58
#